data_AF-W4Q3R9-F1
#
_entry.id   AF-W4Q3R9-F1
#
_cell.length_a   1.000
_cell.length_b   1.000
_cell.length_c   1.000
_cell.angle_alpha   90.00
_cell.angle_beta   90.00
_cell.angle_gamma   90.00
#
_symmetry.space_group_name_H-M   'P 1'
#
loop_
_entity.id
_entity.type
_entity.pdbx_description
1 polymer ?
#
loop_
_entity_poly.entity_id
_entity_poly.type
_entity_poly.pdbx_seq_one_letter_code
_entity_poly.pdbx_strand_id
1 'polypeptide(L)'
;MIETSLGEVLIERFYDLEIESEDWKQYEGVAASERMASRANHRDKFERRFEANQQRVFRSIATEIEKEAKRNKWSTIYLVGEDRLISEFEKQLQFTSVEKIKKNYNDLSPKEMVGQVLAS
;
A
#
# COMPACT_ATOMS: atom_id res chain seq x y z
N MET A 1 1.44 -4.27 -0.84
CA MET A 1 2.56 -4.30 0.14
C MET A 1 3.52 -5.37 -0.33
N ILE A 2 4.80 -5.02 -0.32
CA ILE A 2 5.89 -5.90 -0.72
C ILE A 2 6.85 -5.93 0.46
N GLU A 3 7.12 -7.11 1.00
CA GLU A 3 8.15 -7.32 2.00
C GLU A 3 9.43 -7.80 1.31
N THR A 4 10.55 -7.18 1.63
CA THR A 4 11.83 -7.46 0.98
C THR A 4 12.95 -7.65 1.97
N SER A 5 13.94 -8.47 1.61
CA SER A 5 15.23 -8.53 2.31
C SER A 5 16.35 -8.59 1.28
N LEU A 6 17.36 -7.72 1.42
CA LEU A 6 18.50 -7.63 0.49
C LEU A 6 18.08 -7.48 -0.99
N GLY A 7 16.98 -6.76 -1.25
CA GLY A 7 16.46 -6.54 -2.60
C GLY A 7 15.64 -7.69 -3.18
N GLU A 8 15.55 -8.82 -2.48
CA GLU A 8 14.69 -9.93 -2.87
C GLU A 8 13.28 -9.76 -2.31
N VAL A 9 12.27 -10.02 -3.14
CA VAL A 9 10.86 -10.00 -2.72
C VAL A 9 10.54 -11.29 -1.98
N LEU A 10 10.12 -11.16 -0.72
CA LEU A 10 9.75 -12.28 0.14
C LEU A 10 8.24 -12.54 0.10
N ILE A 11 7.44 -11.48 0.19
CA ILE A 11 5.99 -11.56 0.30
C ILE A 11 5.36 -10.42 -0.50
N GLU A 12 4.25 -10.74 -1.18
CA GLU A 12 3.40 -9.77 -1.86
C GLU A 12 1.97 -9.89 -1.35
N ARG A 13 1.38 -8.76 -0.98
CA ARG A 13 -0.02 -8.68 -0.53
C ARG A 13 -0.73 -7.51 -1.17
N PHE A 14 -1.95 -7.77 -1.59
CA PHE A 14 -2.78 -6.77 -2.25
C PHE A 14 -4.00 -6.49 -1.38
N TYR A 15 -4.25 -5.21 -1.16
CA TYR A 15 -5.39 -4.73 -0.39
C TYR A 15 -6.33 -4.05 -1.37
N ASP A 16 -7.61 -4.38 -1.32
CA ASP A 16 -8.66 -3.69 -2.07
C ASP A 16 -9.76 -3.20 -1.16
N LEU A 17 -10.36 -2.06 -1.51
CA LEU A 17 -11.50 -1.51 -0.79
C LEU A 17 -12.77 -2.13 -1.36
N GLU A 18 -13.45 -2.94 -0.56
CA GLU A 18 -14.76 -3.45 -0.92
C GLU A 18 -15.81 -2.39 -0.60
N ILE A 19 -16.38 -1.80 -1.67
CA ILE A 19 -17.29 -0.65 -1.56
C ILE A 19 -18.57 -1.00 -0.80
N GLU A 20 -19.05 -2.24 -0.95
CA GLU A 20 -20.30 -2.69 -0.31
C GLU A 20 -20.17 -2.87 1.20
N SER A 21 -19.06 -3.43 1.67
CA SER A 21 -18.78 -3.64 3.10
C SER A 21 -18.07 -2.45 3.75
N GLU A 22 -17.61 -1.49 2.94
CA GLU A 22 -16.73 -0.40 3.36
C GLU A 22 -15.50 -0.87 4.15
N ASP A 23 -15.00 -2.06 3.81
CA ASP A 23 -13.87 -2.72 4.46
C ASP A 23 -12.79 -3.11 3.44
N TRP A 24 -11.57 -3.34 3.92
CA TRP A 24 -10.50 -3.82 3.06
C TRP A 24 -10.44 -5.34 3.05
N LYS A 25 -10.20 -5.91 1.87
CA LYS A 25 -9.88 -7.33 1.72
C LYS A 25 -8.43 -7.49 1.28
N GLN A 26 -7.70 -8.31 2.03
CA GLN A 26 -6.38 -8.79 1.63
C GLN A 26 -6.52 -9.97 0.68
N TYR A 27 -5.76 -9.92 -0.40
CA TYR A 27 -5.63 -10.99 -1.37
C TYR A 27 -4.17 -11.41 -1.49
N GLU A 28 -3.96 -12.72 -1.67
CA GLU A 28 -2.65 -13.34 -1.87
C GLU A 28 -2.68 -14.19 -3.16
N GLY A 29 -1.54 -14.26 -3.87
CA GLY A 29 -1.38 -15.11 -5.06
C GLY A 29 -2.02 -14.60 -6.35
N VAL A 30 -2.25 -15.50 -7.31
CA VAL A 30 -2.63 -15.22 -8.72
C VAL A 30 -3.90 -14.36 -8.85
N ALA A 31 -4.86 -14.53 -7.94
CA ALA A 31 -6.10 -13.75 -7.90
C ALA A 31 -5.89 -12.24 -7.67
N ALA A 32 -4.70 -11.83 -7.23
CA ALA A 32 -4.37 -10.43 -7.02
C ALA A 32 -3.83 -9.73 -8.28
N SER A 33 -3.13 -10.46 -9.16
CA SER A 33 -2.58 -9.93 -10.41
C SER A 33 -3.69 -9.58 -11.43
N GLU A 34 -4.72 -10.43 -11.53
CA GLU A 34 -5.85 -10.19 -12.45
C GLU A 34 -6.70 -8.97 -12.05
N ARG A 35 -6.82 -8.67 -10.75
CA ARG A 35 -7.56 -7.50 -10.26
C ARG A 35 -6.80 -6.20 -10.43
N MET A 36 -5.47 -6.20 -10.43
CA MET A 36 -4.67 -5.00 -10.74
C MET A 36 -5.02 -4.40 -12.10
N ALA A 37 -5.24 -5.23 -13.12
CA ALA A 37 -5.62 -4.76 -14.46
C ALA A 37 -7.00 -4.07 -14.48
N SER A 38 -7.92 -4.45 -13.58
CA SER A 38 -9.26 -3.85 -13.48
C SER A 38 -9.30 -2.54 -12.68
N ARG A 39 -8.20 -2.15 -12.00
CA ARG A 39 -8.15 -1.00 -11.08
C ARG A 39 -8.09 0.38 -11.74
N ALA A 40 -7.66 0.47 -13.00
CA ALA A 40 -7.44 1.76 -13.66
C ALA A 40 -8.73 2.56 -13.92
N ASN A 41 -9.91 1.94 -13.82
CA ASN A 41 -11.16 2.51 -14.36
C ASN A 41 -12.22 2.93 -13.33
N HIS A 42 -12.02 2.75 -12.03
CA HIS A 42 -13.08 2.99 -11.04
C HIS A 42 -12.68 4.00 -9.95
N ARG A 43 -12.44 5.26 -10.35
CA ARG A 43 -12.37 6.39 -9.41
C ARG A 43 -13.03 7.62 -10.00
N ASP A 44 -14.37 7.62 -10.01
CA ASP A 44 -15.11 8.87 -10.03
C ASP A 44 -16.55 8.67 -9.51
N LYS A 45 -16.76 8.86 -8.21
CA LYS A 45 -18.01 9.35 -7.57
C LYS A 45 -17.99 9.16 -6.04
N PHE A 46 -18.45 10.21 -5.34
CA PHE A 46 -18.80 10.34 -3.91
C PHE A 46 -17.71 10.85 -2.95
N GLU A 47 -17.58 12.17 -2.83
CA GLU A 47 -16.40 12.81 -2.27
C GLU A 47 -16.38 12.98 -0.72
N ARG A 48 -17.53 13.04 -0.01
CA ARG A 48 -17.51 13.36 1.44
C ARG A 48 -17.61 12.17 2.39
N ARG A 49 -18.38 11.13 2.05
CA ARG A 49 -18.40 9.87 2.83
C ARG A 49 -17.12 9.06 2.58
N PHE A 50 -16.51 9.24 1.42
CA PHE A 50 -15.25 8.62 1.04
C PHE A 50 -14.08 9.11 1.89
N GLU A 51 -13.98 10.40 2.22
CA GLU A 51 -12.86 10.91 3.05
C GLU A 51 -12.87 10.38 4.49
N ALA A 52 -14.02 10.41 5.19
CA ALA A 52 -14.13 9.86 6.54
C ALA A 52 -13.91 8.34 6.56
N ASN A 53 -14.39 7.64 5.54
CA ASN A 53 -14.16 6.21 5.36
C ASN A 53 -12.67 5.93 5.03
N GLN A 54 -12.05 6.74 4.18
CA GLN A 54 -10.64 6.64 3.82
C GLN A 54 -9.74 6.78 5.05
N GLN A 55 -10.03 7.72 5.95
CA GLN A 55 -9.25 7.86 7.19
C GLN A 55 -9.36 6.64 8.10
N ARG A 56 -10.56 6.04 8.21
CA ARG A 56 -10.77 4.77 8.93
C ARG A 56 -9.97 3.63 8.30
N VAL A 57 -10.04 3.51 6.98
CA VAL A 57 -9.34 2.49 6.20
C VAL A 57 -7.82 2.65 6.36
N PHE A 58 -7.31 3.88 6.22
CA PHE A 58 -5.89 4.17 6.38
C PHE A 58 -5.38 3.78 7.76
N ARG A 59 -6.13 4.10 8.81
CA ARG A 59 -5.79 3.70 10.18
C ARG A 59 -5.76 2.19 10.34
N SER A 60 -6.73 1.46 9.76
CA SER A 60 -6.76 0.01 9.87
C SER A 60 -5.56 -0.64 9.19
N ILE A 61 -5.22 -0.19 7.97
CA ILE A 61 -4.06 -0.72 7.23
C ILE A 61 -2.75 -0.36 7.94
N ALA A 62 -2.63 0.88 8.43
CA ALA A 62 -1.47 1.32 9.20
C ALA A 62 -1.25 0.46 10.45
N THR A 63 -2.33 0.18 11.20
CA THR A 63 -2.28 -0.68 12.39
C THR A 63 -1.78 -2.09 12.06
N GLU A 64 -2.23 -2.68 10.96
CA GLU A 64 -1.74 -4.00 10.54
C GLU A 64 -0.26 -3.94 10.11
N ILE A 65 0.11 -2.96 9.27
CA ILE A 65 1.49 -2.73 8.84
C ILE A 65 2.43 -2.59 10.04
N GLU A 66 2.05 -1.84 11.08
CA GLU A 66 2.85 -1.68 12.30
C GLU A 66 3.04 -2.97 13.08
N LYS A 67 1.98 -3.79 13.21
CA LYS A 67 2.08 -5.11 13.85
C LYS A 67 3.06 -6.00 13.09
N GLU A 68 3.00 -5.98 11.76
CA GLU A 68 3.88 -6.77 10.90
C GLU A 68 5.32 -6.28 10.97
N ALA A 69 5.53 -4.96 10.85
CA ALA A 69 6.83 -4.34 10.94
C ALA A 69 7.52 -4.68 12.26
N LYS A 70 6.78 -4.66 13.37
CA LYS A 70 7.29 -5.06 14.68
C LYS A 70 7.62 -6.55 14.76
N ARG A 71 6.73 -7.41 14.26
CA ARG A 71 6.89 -8.87 14.28
C ARG A 71 8.07 -9.32 13.42
N ASN A 72 8.20 -8.76 12.23
CA ASN A 72 9.19 -9.11 11.22
C ASN A 72 10.46 -8.25 11.31
N LYS A 73 10.51 -7.30 12.26
CA LYS A 73 11.65 -6.40 12.51
C LYS A 73 12.08 -5.62 11.27
N TRP A 74 11.11 -5.06 10.56
CA TRP A 74 11.40 -4.20 9.41
C TRP A 74 12.26 -3.01 9.86
N SER A 75 13.23 -2.64 9.02
CA SER A 75 14.10 -1.49 9.29
C SER A 75 13.48 -0.19 8.80
N THR A 76 12.78 -0.23 7.66
CA THR A 76 12.28 0.94 6.93
C THR A 76 10.98 0.58 6.22
N ILE A 77 10.06 1.55 6.15
CA ILE A 77 8.83 1.47 5.34
C ILE A 77 8.94 2.49 4.21
N TYR A 78 8.80 2.04 2.96
CA TYR A 78 8.72 2.91 1.79
C TYR A 78 7.26 3.08 1.37
N LEU A 79 6.76 4.31 1.41
CA LEU A 79 5.45 4.69 0.88
C LEU A 79 5.62 5.23 -0.54
N VAL A 80 5.01 4.53 -1.50
CA VAL A 80 5.20 4.80 -2.92
C VAL A 80 3.85 5.12 -3.55
N GLY A 81 3.75 6.28 -4.20
CA GLY A 81 2.55 6.66 -4.92
C GLY A 81 2.35 8.18 -5.06
N GLU A 82 1.09 8.59 -5.22
CA GLU A 82 0.70 10.00 -5.28
C GLU A 82 0.96 10.72 -3.95
N ASP A 83 1.64 11.86 -3.99
CA ASP A 83 2.10 12.62 -2.82
C ASP A 83 1.00 12.86 -1.77
N ARG A 84 -0.19 13.30 -2.22
CA ARG A 84 -1.32 13.58 -1.32
C ARG A 84 -1.74 12.31 -0.58
N LEU A 85 -1.88 11.18 -1.28
CA LEU A 85 -2.35 9.94 -0.69
C LEU A 85 -1.31 9.35 0.28
N ILE A 86 -0.03 9.31 -0.12
CA ILE A 86 1.01 8.76 0.74
C ILE A 86 1.26 9.64 1.96
N SER A 87 1.14 10.97 1.83
CA SER A 87 1.28 11.88 2.97
C SER A 87 0.10 11.81 3.93
N GLU A 88 -1.13 11.58 3.44
CA GLU A 88 -2.27 11.32 4.31
C GLU A 88 -2.18 9.96 5.02
N PHE A 89 -1.68 8.94 4.33
CA PHE A 89 -1.48 7.61 4.91
C PHE A 89 -0.36 7.61 5.97
N GLU A 90 0.76 8.28 5.69
CA GLU A 90 1.90 8.44 6.61
C GLU A 90 1.46 8.99 7.97
N LYS A 91 0.51 9.93 8.01
CA LYS A 91 -0.03 10.48 9.28
C LYS A 91 -0.69 9.43 10.18
N GLN A 92 -1.11 8.29 9.63
CA GLN A 92 -1.70 7.20 10.39
C GLN A 92 -0.66 6.18 10.88
N LEU A 93 0.58 6.23 10.36
CA LEU A 93 1.65 5.29 10.71
C LEU A 93 2.48 5.80 11.90
N GLN A 94 2.72 4.90 12.84
CA GLN A 94 3.63 5.06 13.97
C GLN A 94 4.86 4.19 13.75
N PHE A 95 5.71 4.60 12.81
CA PHE A 95 6.96 3.91 12.49
C PHE A 95 8.10 4.92 12.30
N THR A 96 9.27 4.62 12.87
CA THR A 96 10.36 5.61 12.99
C THR A 96 11.06 5.92 11.67
N SER A 97 11.17 4.94 10.77
CA SER A 97 11.86 5.08 9.48
C SER A 97 10.86 4.88 8.34
N VAL A 98 10.22 5.99 7.94
CA VAL A 98 9.28 6.01 6.81
C VAL A 98 9.85 6.94 5.74
N GLU A 99 9.97 6.43 4.51
CA GLU A 99 10.43 7.19 3.35
C GLU A 99 9.33 7.29 2.31
N LYS A 100 9.23 8.43 1.64
CA LYS A 100 8.18 8.72 0.65
C LYS A 100 8.76 8.86 -0.74
N ILE A 101 8.27 8.03 -1.67
CA ILE A 101 8.61 8.10 -3.08
C ILE A 101 7.35 8.54 -3.84
N LYS A 102 7.37 9.79 -4.28
CA LYS A 102 6.23 10.47 -4.94
C LYS A 102 6.10 10.08 -6.42
N LYS A 103 6.09 8.79 -6.70
CA LYS A 103 6.07 8.22 -8.06
C LYS A 103 5.18 6.98 -8.08
N ASN A 104 4.40 6.83 -9.15
CA ASN A 104 3.63 5.63 -9.41
C ASN A 104 4.43 4.68 -10.31
N TYR A 105 4.40 3.38 -10.00
CA TYR A 105 5.11 2.32 -10.72
C TYR A 105 4.14 1.29 -11.31
N ASN A 106 3.02 1.75 -11.89
CA ASN A 106 1.90 0.91 -12.28
C ASN A 106 2.27 -0.20 -13.29
N ASP A 107 3.32 0.02 -14.08
CA ASP A 107 3.76 -0.91 -15.14
C ASP A 107 4.96 -1.77 -14.74
N LEU A 108 5.44 -1.67 -13.50
CA LEU A 108 6.60 -2.43 -13.04
C LEU A 108 6.18 -3.69 -12.29
N SER A 109 6.91 -4.77 -12.50
CA SER A 109 6.84 -5.94 -11.62
C SER A 109 7.30 -5.57 -10.20
N PRO A 110 6.89 -6.34 -9.18
CA PRO A 110 7.35 -6.16 -7.80
C PRO A 110 8.88 -6.08 -7.68
N LYS A 111 9.60 -6.93 -8.41
CA LYS A 111 11.07 -6.93 -8.43
C LYS A 111 11.65 -5.65 -9.03
N GLU A 112 11.11 -5.18 -10.15
CA GLU A 112 11.55 -3.92 -10.77
C GLU A 112 11.23 -2.72 -9.89
N MET A 113 10.05 -2.72 -9.24
CA MET A 113 9.65 -1.68 -8.30
C MET A 113 10.61 -1.59 -7.12
N VAL A 114 10.98 -2.72 -6.51
CA VAL A 114 11.97 -2.76 -5.42
C VAL A 114 13.31 -2.21 -5.88
N GLY A 115 13.76 -2.58 -7.08
CA GLY A 115 14.99 -2.04 -7.67
C GLY A 115 14.95 -0.51 -7.82
N GLN A 116 13.82 0.06 -8.24
CA GLN A 116 13.65 1.52 -8.34
C GLN A 116 13.62 2.20 -6.96
N VAL A 117 12.93 1.59 -5.99
CA VAL A 117 12.77 2.12 -4.63
C VAL A 117 14.12 2.18 -3.92
N LEU A 118 14.92 1.11 -3.99
CA LEU A 118 16.24 1.04 -3.35
C LEU A 118 17.30 1.93 -4.02
N ALA A 119 17.04 2.41 -5.24
CA ALA A 119 17.92 3.30 -5.97
C ALA A 119 17.50 4.79 -5.90
N SER A 120 16.37 5.10 -5.26
CA SER A 120 15.84 6.46 -5.09
C SER A 120 16.51 7.18 -3.92
#